data_AF-A0A4P9YZ94-F1
#
_entry.id   AF-A0A4P9YZ94-F1
#
_cell.length_a   1.000
_cell.length_b   1.000
_cell.length_c   1.000
_cell.angle_alpha   90.00
_cell.angle_beta   90.00
_cell.angle_gamma   90.00
#
_symmetry.space_group_name_H-M   'P 1'
#
loop_
_entity.id
_entity.type
_entity.pdbx_description
1 polymer ?
#
loop_
_entity_poly.entity_id
_entity_poly.type
_entity_poly.pdbx_seq_one_letter_code
_entity_poly.pdbx_strand_id
1 'polypeptide(L)'
;GQSRLAYEHFQRSLDVTPLMARQLIEVLRKENIKYVVAPYEADAQLAYLSLTGVVAAVITEDSDSLVFGCSRVIFKMDQYGYGMEIKRADFASNSGISLHGWTDADFRRWCILSGCDYLKSLPGMGLKRAHKYVKMYKTLDQVLNGVKKDGFPVTDAYRNSFKEAELTFLHQRVYDMTAQRLRYLTELPADLSTESIPYLGTYPCVV
;
A
#
# COMPACT_ATOMS: atom_id res chain seq x y z
N GLY A 1 41.10 -6.37 -8.04
CA GLY A 1 39.93 -5.57 -7.63
C GLY A 1 38.86 -6.47 -7.05
N GLN A 2 37.98 -5.96 -6.20
CA GLN A 2 36.89 -6.74 -5.56
C GLN A 2 35.63 -6.74 -6.45
N SER A 3 35.71 -7.38 -7.62
CA SER A 3 34.66 -7.28 -8.66
C SER A 3 33.27 -7.74 -8.19
N ARG A 4 33.20 -8.77 -7.32
CA ARG A 4 31.93 -9.25 -6.75
C ARG A 4 31.26 -8.20 -5.87
N LEU A 5 32.03 -7.58 -4.97
CA LEU A 5 31.51 -6.53 -4.09
C LEU A 5 31.10 -5.29 -4.90
N ALA A 6 31.87 -4.91 -5.91
CA ALA A 6 31.49 -3.83 -6.82
C ALA A 6 30.16 -4.12 -7.53
N TYR A 7 29.95 -5.36 -8.00
CA TYR A 7 28.71 -5.78 -8.63
C TYR A 7 27.51 -5.71 -7.67
N GLU A 8 27.65 -6.19 -6.44
CA GLU A 8 26.60 -6.09 -5.40
C GLU A 8 26.25 -4.62 -5.09
N HIS A 9 27.24 -3.73 -5.03
CA HIS A 9 27.01 -2.30 -4.85
C HIS A 9 26.35 -1.65 -6.06
N PHE A 10 26.71 -2.05 -7.28
CA PHE A 10 26.04 -1.57 -8.50
C PHE A 10 24.57 -1.96 -8.56
N GLN A 11 24.22 -3.19 -8.15
CA GLN A 11 22.83 -3.63 -8.10
C GLN A 11 22.00 -2.79 -7.11
N ARG A 12 22.59 -2.37 -5.99
CA ARG A 12 21.93 -1.52 -4.97
C ARG A 12 21.80 -0.06 -5.38
N SER A 13 22.56 0.41 -6.38
CA SER A 13 22.51 1.78 -6.90
C SER A 13 21.68 1.90 -8.17
N LEU A 14 20.95 0.85 -8.58
CA LEU A 14 20.07 0.91 -9.73
C LEU A 14 18.89 1.83 -9.43
N ASP A 15 18.62 2.73 -10.36
CA ASP A 15 17.44 3.60 -10.35
C ASP A 15 16.62 3.33 -11.62
N VAL A 16 15.31 3.17 -11.46
CA VAL A 16 14.40 2.91 -12.58
C VAL A 16 13.89 4.25 -13.10
N THR A 17 14.53 4.73 -14.17
CA THR A 17 14.23 6.08 -14.69
C THR A 17 12.92 6.12 -15.50
N PRO A 18 12.27 7.30 -15.60
CA PRO A 18 11.10 7.48 -16.48
C PRO A 18 11.38 7.14 -17.94
N LEU A 19 12.64 7.29 -18.40
CA LEU A 19 13.04 6.90 -19.76
C LEU A 19 12.95 5.37 -19.96
N MET A 20 13.40 4.59 -18.97
CA MET A 20 13.29 3.12 -19.02
C MET A 20 11.82 2.68 -19.05
N ALA A 21 10.97 3.31 -18.24
CA ALA A 21 9.53 3.06 -18.26
C ALA A 21 8.90 3.43 -19.62
N ARG A 22 9.28 4.57 -20.21
CA ARG A 22 8.81 4.98 -21.54
C ARG A 22 9.18 3.96 -22.62
N GLN A 23 10.40 3.44 -22.60
CA GLN A 23 10.85 2.42 -23.56
C GLN A 23 10.00 1.15 -23.46
N LEU A 24 9.63 0.73 -22.25
CA LEU A 24 8.70 -0.38 -22.05
C LEU A 24 7.31 -0.05 -22.61
N ILE A 25 6.77 1.14 -22.31
CA ILE A 25 5.46 1.59 -22.82
C ILE A 25 5.41 1.57 -24.36
N GLU A 26 6.49 1.97 -25.03
CA GLU A 26 6.57 1.92 -26.49
C GLU A 26 6.48 0.49 -27.04
N VAL A 27 7.04 -0.49 -26.35
CA VAL A 27 6.89 -1.92 -26.69
C VAL A 27 5.46 -2.37 -26.42
N LEU A 28 4.89 -2.06 -25.26
CA LEU A 28 3.50 -2.42 -24.93
C LEU A 28 2.50 -1.88 -25.96
N ARG A 29 2.70 -0.65 -26.45
CA ARG A 29 1.88 -0.05 -27.51
C ARG A 29 1.97 -0.84 -28.83
N LYS A 30 3.17 -1.25 -29.24
CA LYS A 30 3.38 -2.05 -30.46
C LYS A 30 2.72 -3.42 -30.36
N GLU A 31 2.79 -4.04 -29.19
CA GLU A 31 2.20 -5.36 -28.91
C GLU A 31 0.70 -5.29 -28.57
N ASN A 32 0.07 -4.10 -28.63
CA ASN A 32 -1.33 -3.87 -28.26
C ASN A 32 -1.70 -4.30 -26.82
N ILE A 33 -0.74 -4.20 -25.90
CA ILE A 33 -0.94 -4.46 -24.47
C ILE A 33 -1.39 -3.17 -23.79
N LYS A 34 -2.54 -3.22 -23.10
CA LYS A 34 -3.07 -2.09 -22.35
C LYS A 34 -2.16 -1.75 -21.18
N TYR A 35 -1.95 -0.46 -20.95
CA TYR A 35 -1.19 0.06 -19.81
C TYR A 35 -1.88 1.31 -19.25
N VAL A 36 -1.54 1.65 -18.01
CA VAL A 36 -1.88 2.92 -17.36
C VAL A 36 -0.66 3.40 -16.59
N VAL A 37 -0.38 4.69 -16.65
CA VAL A 37 0.61 5.32 -15.78
C VAL A 37 -0.16 5.89 -14.58
N ALA A 38 0.11 5.37 -13.39
CA ALA A 38 -0.48 5.90 -12.17
C ALA A 38 -0.07 7.38 -11.98
N PRO A 39 -0.94 8.24 -11.44
CA PRO A 39 -0.58 9.63 -11.19
C PRO A 39 0.48 9.76 -10.07
N TYR A 40 0.56 8.76 -9.19
CA TYR A 40 1.52 8.63 -8.08
C TYR A 40 1.98 7.17 -7.98
N GLU A 41 1.64 6.48 -6.90
CA GLU A 41 2.05 5.08 -6.67
C GLU A 41 1.19 4.10 -7.47
N ALA A 42 1.86 3.08 -8.01
CA ALA A 42 1.20 2.02 -8.76
C ALA A 42 0.31 1.17 -7.84
N ASP A 43 0.64 1.01 -6.56
CA ASP A 43 -0.10 0.20 -5.59
C ASP A 43 -1.53 0.68 -5.40
N ALA A 44 -1.73 2.00 -5.21
CA ALA A 44 -3.07 2.58 -5.16
C ALA A 44 -3.83 2.42 -6.49
N GLN A 45 -3.15 2.61 -7.63
CA GLN A 45 -3.77 2.42 -8.94
C GLN A 45 -4.21 0.97 -9.17
N LEU A 46 -3.38 0.00 -8.79
CA LEU A 46 -3.67 -1.43 -8.88
C LEU A 46 -4.82 -1.82 -7.94
N ALA A 47 -4.83 -1.28 -6.72
CA ALA A 47 -5.93 -1.46 -5.78
C ALA A 47 -7.24 -0.89 -6.34
N TYR A 48 -7.22 0.29 -6.95
CA TYR A 48 -8.40 0.85 -7.60
C TYR A 48 -8.94 -0.07 -8.70
N LEU A 49 -8.07 -0.57 -9.58
CA LEU A 49 -8.46 -1.49 -10.64
C LEU A 49 -9.02 -2.82 -10.09
N SER A 50 -8.44 -3.31 -8.99
CA SER A 50 -8.90 -4.53 -8.31
C SER A 50 -10.27 -4.35 -7.66
N LEU A 51 -10.47 -3.24 -6.93
CA LEU A 51 -11.71 -2.93 -6.21
C LEU A 51 -12.88 -2.59 -7.14
N THR A 52 -12.60 -1.97 -8.29
CA THR A 52 -13.61 -1.66 -9.31
C THR A 52 -13.91 -2.84 -10.24
N GLY A 53 -13.23 -3.98 -10.07
CA GLY A 53 -13.45 -5.18 -10.87
C GLY A 53 -12.92 -5.09 -12.31
N VAL A 54 -12.09 -4.08 -12.62
CA VAL A 54 -11.43 -3.95 -13.92
C VAL A 54 -10.40 -5.06 -14.14
N VAL A 55 -9.75 -5.51 -13.06
CA VAL A 55 -8.82 -6.66 -13.07
C VAL A 55 -9.26 -7.74 -12.09
N ALA A 56 -8.99 -8.99 -12.43
CA ALA A 56 -9.32 -10.15 -11.59
C ALA A 56 -8.26 -10.44 -10.50
N ALA A 57 -7.01 -10.03 -10.73
CA ALA A 57 -5.88 -10.22 -9.84
C ALA A 57 -4.81 -9.15 -10.08
N VAL A 58 -3.99 -8.89 -9.07
CA VAL A 58 -2.80 -8.03 -9.15
C VAL A 58 -1.55 -8.91 -9.01
N ILE A 59 -0.55 -8.71 -9.87
CA ILE A 59 0.74 -9.38 -9.77
C ILE A 59 1.75 -8.34 -9.26
N THR A 60 2.35 -8.58 -8.11
CA THR A 60 3.35 -7.68 -7.51
C THR A 60 4.18 -8.44 -6.48
N GLU A 61 5.39 -7.96 -6.21
CA GLU A 61 6.19 -8.39 -5.04
C GLU A 61 5.92 -7.53 -3.80
N ASP A 62 5.21 -6.41 -3.97
CA ASP A 62 4.92 -5.47 -2.90
C ASP A 62 3.68 -5.86 -2.10
N SER A 63 3.87 -6.07 -0.80
CA SER A 63 2.80 -6.42 0.13
C SER A 63 1.83 -5.28 0.43
N ASP A 64 2.19 -4.02 0.13
CA ASP A 64 1.34 -2.87 0.39
C ASP A 64 0.03 -2.92 -0.41
N SER A 65 0.04 -3.61 -1.55
CA SER A 65 -1.17 -3.97 -2.30
C SER A 65 -2.26 -4.63 -1.43
N LEU A 66 -1.88 -5.47 -0.45
CA LEU A 66 -2.81 -6.08 0.50
C LEU A 66 -3.35 -5.08 1.52
N VAL A 67 -2.63 -4.01 1.82
CA VAL A 67 -3.05 -2.94 2.75
C VAL A 67 -4.03 -2.01 2.04
N PHE A 68 -3.72 -1.63 0.80
CA PHE A 68 -4.53 -0.74 -0.04
C PHE A 68 -5.92 -1.29 -0.36
N GLY A 69 -6.09 -2.61 -0.51
CA GLY A 69 -7.41 -3.11 -0.85
C GLY A 69 -7.48 -4.35 -1.72
N CYS A 70 -6.37 -4.76 -2.35
CA CYS A 70 -6.42 -5.72 -3.44
C CYS A 70 -7.11 -7.01 -2.99
N SER A 71 -8.14 -7.41 -3.74
CA SER A 71 -8.97 -8.57 -3.39
C SER A 71 -8.23 -9.89 -3.60
N ARG A 72 -7.35 -9.93 -4.61
CA ARG A 72 -6.52 -11.07 -5.00
C ARG A 72 -5.17 -10.60 -5.52
N VAL A 73 -4.10 -11.06 -4.88
CA VAL A 73 -2.72 -10.72 -5.24
C VAL A 73 -1.92 -11.99 -5.49
N ILE A 74 -1.07 -11.99 -6.51
CA ILE A 74 -0.16 -13.08 -6.86
C ILE A 74 1.27 -12.55 -6.64
N PHE A 75 1.95 -13.14 -5.66
CA PHE A 75 3.34 -12.84 -5.31
C PHE A 75 4.29 -13.87 -5.91
N LYS A 76 5.57 -13.51 -6.07
CA LYS A 76 6.66 -14.40 -6.47
C LYS A 76 6.37 -15.17 -7.76
N MET A 77 5.73 -14.50 -8.72
CA MET A 77 5.39 -15.13 -9.98
C MET A 77 6.65 -15.25 -10.85
N ASP A 78 7.05 -16.47 -11.18
CA ASP A 78 8.19 -16.72 -12.05
C ASP A 78 7.84 -16.57 -13.54
N GLN A 79 8.85 -16.69 -14.40
CA GLN A 79 8.70 -16.59 -15.85
C GLN A 79 7.85 -17.70 -16.48
N TYR A 80 7.55 -18.77 -15.75
CA TYR A 80 6.70 -19.88 -16.19
C TYR A 80 5.27 -19.74 -15.66
N GLY A 81 4.97 -18.69 -14.89
CA GLY A 81 3.66 -18.39 -14.34
C GLY A 81 3.37 -19.05 -12.99
N TYR A 82 4.36 -19.66 -12.33
CA TYR A 82 4.19 -20.18 -10.97
C TYR A 82 4.34 -19.06 -9.96
N GLY A 83 3.34 -18.86 -9.10
CA GLY A 83 3.35 -17.85 -8.05
C GLY A 83 2.54 -18.26 -6.82
N MET A 84 2.52 -17.39 -5.82
CA MET A 84 1.81 -17.56 -4.57
C MET A 84 0.60 -16.63 -4.52
N GLU A 85 -0.59 -17.20 -4.61
CA GLU A 85 -1.84 -16.45 -4.53
C GLU A 85 -2.23 -16.16 -3.07
N ILE A 86 -2.63 -14.92 -2.81
CA ILE A 86 -3.26 -14.48 -1.57
C ILE A 86 -4.60 -13.82 -1.91
N LYS A 87 -5.69 -14.32 -1.32
CA LYS A 87 -7.02 -13.72 -1.42
C LYS A 87 -7.38 -13.06 -0.12
N ARG A 88 -7.90 -11.83 -0.20
CA ARG A 88 -8.41 -11.11 0.97
C ARG A 88 -9.54 -11.87 1.67
N ALA A 89 -10.39 -12.56 0.90
CA ALA A 89 -11.44 -13.42 1.45
C ALA A 89 -10.92 -14.54 2.37
N ASP A 90 -9.67 -14.98 2.19
CA ASP A 90 -9.08 -16.07 2.95
C ASP A 90 -8.31 -15.57 4.20
N PHE A 91 -8.25 -14.26 4.46
CA PHE A 91 -7.52 -13.70 5.60
C PHE A 91 -7.98 -14.30 6.94
N ALA A 92 -9.28 -14.51 7.11
CA ALA A 92 -9.84 -15.11 8.33
C ALA A 92 -9.37 -16.55 8.58
N SER A 93 -8.91 -17.24 7.52
CA SER A 93 -8.42 -18.61 7.56
C SER A 93 -6.92 -18.73 7.83
N ASN A 94 -6.22 -17.61 8.08
CA ASN A 94 -4.79 -17.62 8.36
C ASN A 94 -4.46 -18.40 9.64
N SER A 95 -3.60 -19.41 9.53
CA SER A 95 -3.22 -20.29 10.64
C SER A 95 -2.16 -19.69 11.57
N GLY A 96 -1.34 -18.75 11.09
CA GLY A 96 -0.24 -18.17 11.86
C GLY A 96 -0.68 -17.07 12.83
N ILE A 97 -1.15 -15.95 12.28
CA ILE A 97 -1.70 -14.83 13.05
C ILE A 97 -3.19 -14.75 12.72
N SER A 98 -4.03 -15.10 13.70
CA SER A 98 -5.47 -15.10 13.47
C SER A 98 -5.97 -13.69 13.16
N LEU A 99 -6.57 -13.55 11.96
CA LEU A 99 -7.31 -12.36 11.50
C LEU A 99 -8.82 -12.63 11.50
N HIS A 100 -9.27 -13.63 12.26
CA HIS A 100 -10.69 -13.96 12.34
C HIS A 100 -11.48 -12.78 12.93
N GLY A 101 -12.52 -12.34 12.23
CA GLY A 101 -13.35 -11.20 12.62
C GLY A 101 -12.67 -9.83 12.46
N TRP A 102 -11.55 -9.75 11.74
CA TRP A 102 -10.90 -8.49 11.42
C TRP A 102 -11.57 -7.82 10.22
N THR A 103 -11.70 -6.50 10.32
CA THR A 103 -12.09 -5.65 9.20
C THR A 103 -10.86 -5.18 8.42
N ASP A 104 -11.07 -4.62 7.23
CA ASP A 104 -9.99 -3.98 6.46
C ASP A 104 -9.34 -2.82 7.22
N ALA A 105 -10.11 -2.13 8.08
CA ALA A 105 -9.57 -1.09 8.95
C ALA A 105 -8.63 -1.66 10.02
N ASP A 106 -8.98 -2.81 10.62
CA ASP A 106 -8.10 -3.48 11.59
C ASP A 106 -6.80 -3.92 10.91
N PHE A 107 -6.90 -4.56 9.74
CA PHE A 107 -5.74 -5.00 8.97
C PHE A 107 -4.82 -3.82 8.61
N ARG A 108 -5.37 -2.74 8.07
CA ARG A 108 -4.60 -1.54 7.71
C ARG A 108 -3.93 -0.89 8.92
N ARG A 109 -4.65 -0.70 10.03
CA ARG A 109 -4.08 -0.13 11.27
C ARG A 109 -2.99 -1.01 11.85
N TRP A 110 -3.13 -2.32 11.73
CA TRP A 110 -2.09 -3.26 12.15
C TRP A 110 -0.81 -3.08 11.34
N CYS A 111 -0.91 -3.01 10.01
CA CYS A 111 0.23 -2.76 9.12
C CYS A 111 0.90 -1.40 9.41
N ILE A 112 0.12 -0.31 9.50
CA ILE A 112 0.66 1.02 9.81
C ILE A 112 1.36 1.03 11.18
N LEU A 113 0.76 0.43 12.21
CA LEU A 113 1.35 0.37 13.55
C LEU A 113 2.64 -0.47 13.58
N SER A 114 2.74 -1.49 12.75
CA SER A 114 3.96 -2.29 12.59
C SER A 114 5.06 -1.61 11.76
N GLY A 115 4.76 -0.45 11.17
CA GLY A 115 5.65 0.30 10.30
C GLY A 115 5.32 0.09 8.82
N CYS A 116 5.25 1.19 8.09
CA CYS A 116 5.10 1.24 6.62
C CYS A 116 5.89 2.44 6.08
N ASP A 117 5.89 2.62 4.77
CA ASP A 117 6.62 3.71 4.12
C ASP A 117 6.12 5.10 4.51
N TYR A 118 4.83 5.23 4.86
CA TYR A 118 4.24 6.50 5.29
C TYR A 118 4.46 6.79 6.78
N LEU A 119 4.70 5.76 7.61
CA LEU A 119 4.90 5.92 9.05
C LEU A 119 5.83 4.84 9.61
N LYS A 120 6.98 5.28 10.13
CA LYS A 120 7.90 4.40 10.86
C LYS A 120 7.23 3.85 12.12
N SER A 121 7.49 2.57 12.39
CA SER A 121 7.04 1.91 13.62
C SER A 121 7.65 2.55 14.87
N LEU A 122 6.94 2.48 16.00
CA LEU A 122 7.52 2.81 17.30
C LEU A 122 8.65 1.82 17.66
N PRO A 123 9.69 2.24 18.40
CA PRO A 123 10.78 1.34 18.80
C PRO A 123 10.26 0.10 19.55
N GLY A 124 10.56 -1.09 19.03
CA GLY A 124 10.07 -2.36 19.60
C GLY A 124 8.61 -2.70 19.27
N MET A 125 7.99 -1.98 18.33
CA MET A 125 6.67 -2.29 17.77
C MET A 125 6.83 -3.03 16.44
N GLY A 126 6.67 -4.36 16.46
CA GLY A 126 6.60 -5.18 15.25
C GLY A 126 5.23 -5.84 15.07
N LEU A 127 5.06 -6.58 13.97
CA LEU A 127 3.79 -7.23 13.57
C LEU A 127 3.08 -7.95 14.73
N LYS A 128 3.77 -8.84 15.46
CA LYS A 128 3.14 -9.61 16.55
C LYS A 128 2.64 -8.72 17.70
N ARG A 129 3.33 -7.62 18.00
CA ARG A 129 2.98 -6.73 19.12
C ARG A 129 1.87 -5.76 18.69
N ALA A 130 1.99 -5.20 17.49
CA ALA A 130 0.94 -4.38 16.88
C ALA A 130 -0.39 -5.16 16.77
N HIS A 131 -0.34 -6.44 16.38
CA HIS A 131 -1.52 -7.31 16.30
C HIS A 131 -2.27 -7.39 17.63
N LYS A 132 -1.55 -7.55 18.75
CA LYS A 132 -2.16 -7.63 20.09
C LYS A 132 -2.95 -6.37 20.42
N TYR A 133 -2.42 -5.19 20.11
CA TYR A 133 -3.11 -3.92 20.38
C TYR A 133 -4.35 -3.76 19.51
N VAL A 134 -4.25 -4.01 18.21
CA VAL A 134 -5.40 -3.89 17.29
C VAL A 134 -6.47 -4.95 17.58
N LYS A 135 -6.07 -6.15 18.01
CA LYS A 135 -7.04 -7.17 18.44
C LYS A 135 -7.81 -6.76 19.70
N MET A 136 -7.12 -6.08 20.63
CA MET A 136 -7.69 -5.68 21.93
C MET A 136 -8.61 -4.46 21.83
N TYR A 137 -8.33 -3.54 20.91
CA TYR A 137 -9.00 -2.24 20.82
C TYR A 137 -9.64 -2.05 19.45
N LYS A 138 -10.82 -1.42 19.39
CA LYS A 138 -11.61 -1.31 18.14
C LYS A 138 -11.36 0.00 17.39
N THR A 139 -11.09 1.09 18.11
CA THR A 139 -10.85 2.40 17.51
C THR A 139 -9.37 2.76 17.51
N LEU A 140 -8.94 3.58 16.54
CA LEU A 140 -7.57 4.06 16.46
C LEU A 140 -7.12 4.73 17.77
N ASP A 141 -7.96 5.59 18.35
CA ASP A 141 -7.64 6.27 19.60
C ASP A 141 -7.44 5.30 20.77
N GLN A 142 -8.26 4.25 20.86
CA GLN A 142 -8.10 3.21 21.87
C GLN A 142 -6.80 2.43 21.67
N VAL A 143 -6.47 2.05 20.44
CA VAL A 143 -5.20 1.38 20.09
C VAL A 143 -4.02 2.23 20.55
N LEU A 144 -3.96 3.49 20.12
CA LEU A 144 -2.83 4.38 20.44
C LEU A 144 -2.76 4.74 21.93
N ASN A 145 -3.90 4.85 22.61
CA ASN A 145 -3.94 5.02 24.07
C ASN A 145 -3.43 3.78 24.82
N GLY A 146 -3.79 2.57 24.36
CA GLY A 146 -3.28 1.32 24.91
C GLY A 146 -1.76 1.21 24.74
N VAL A 147 -1.26 1.50 23.54
CA VAL A 147 0.18 1.55 23.25
C VAL A 147 0.89 2.57 24.16
N LYS A 148 0.33 3.77 24.33
CA LYS A 148 0.90 4.80 25.23
C LYS A 148 0.94 4.36 26.69
N LYS A 149 -0.10 3.68 27.18
CA LYS A 149 -0.18 3.16 28.57
C LYS A 149 0.92 2.13 28.86
N ASP A 150 1.32 1.36 27.86
CA ASP A 150 2.40 0.38 27.98
C ASP A 150 3.81 1.01 27.85
N GLY A 151 3.93 2.34 27.94
CA GLY A 151 5.19 3.06 28.01
C GLY A 151 5.83 3.44 26.68
N PHE A 152 5.13 3.23 25.55
CA PHE A 152 5.64 3.65 24.25
C PHE A 152 5.53 5.17 24.05
N PRO A 153 6.45 5.78 23.27
CA PRO A 153 6.48 7.22 23.03
C PRO A 153 5.45 7.66 21.98
N VAL A 154 4.15 7.52 22.28
CA VAL A 154 3.06 7.98 21.41
C VAL A 154 2.83 9.48 21.63
N THR A 155 3.46 10.30 20.79
CA THR A 155 3.29 11.76 20.73
C THR A 155 2.07 12.15 19.90
N ASP A 156 1.61 13.40 20.03
CA ASP A 156 0.52 13.91 19.19
C ASP A 156 0.94 13.99 17.70
N ALA A 157 2.22 14.28 17.44
CA ALA A 157 2.78 14.21 16.10
C ALA A 157 2.65 12.79 15.51
N TYR A 158 3.00 11.75 16.27
CA TYR A 158 2.83 10.36 15.81
C TYR A 158 1.36 10.03 15.52
N ARG A 159 0.43 10.50 16.37
CA ARG A 159 -1.02 10.32 16.14
C ARG A 159 -1.48 10.96 14.83
N ASN A 160 -1.00 12.17 14.54
CA ASN A 160 -1.34 12.87 13.31
C ASN A 160 -0.76 12.14 12.08
N SER A 161 0.52 11.79 12.12
CA SER A 161 1.14 11.02 11.01
C SER A 161 0.49 9.65 10.80
N PHE A 162 -0.02 9.01 11.86
CA PHE A 162 -0.80 7.78 11.71
C PHE A 162 -2.10 8.02 10.94
N LYS A 163 -2.83 9.08 11.27
CA LYS A 163 -4.06 9.46 10.55
C LYS A 163 -3.75 9.78 9.09
N GLU A 164 -2.67 10.51 8.83
CA GLU A 164 -2.21 10.81 7.47
C GLU A 164 -1.90 9.53 6.69
N ALA A 165 -1.14 8.60 7.28
CA ALA A 165 -0.85 7.29 6.66
C ALA A 165 -2.13 6.49 6.39
N GLU A 166 -3.09 6.49 7.32
CA GLU A 166 -4.38 5.81 7.14
C GLU A 166 -5.18 6.44 5.98
N LEU A 167 -5.18 7.77 5.87
CA LEU A 167 -5.81 8.49 4.76
C LEU A 167 -5.09 8.25 3.43
N THR A 168 -3.76 8.11 3.41
CA THR A 168 -3.00 7.77 2.21
C THR A 168 -3.44 6.42 1.65
N PHE A 169 -3.47 5.38 2.47
CA PHE A 169 -3.94 4.06 2.02
C PHE A 169 -5.40 4.02 1.56
N LEU A 170 -6.26 4.93 2.05
CA LEU A 170 -7.68 4.96 1.69
C LEU A 170 -7.96 5.86 0.47
N HIS A 171 -7.26 6.98 0.36
CA HIS A 171 -7.64 8.09 -0.50
C HIS A 171 -6.47 8.64 -1.31
N GLN A 172 -5.40 7.89 -1.54
CA GLN A 172 -4.40 8.33 -2.53
C GLN A 172 -5.07 8.54 -3.90
N ARG A 173 -4.62 9.54 -4.66
CA ARG A 173 -5.15 9.80 -6.00
C ARG A 173 -4.77 8.69 -6.98
N VAL A 174 -5.74 8.34 -7.81
CA VAL A 174 -5.66 7.34 -8.87
C VAL A 174 -6.29 7.90 -10.15
N TYR A 175 -6.00 7.28 -11.29
CA TYR A 175 -6.57 7.63 -12.58
C TYR A 175 -7.67 6.64 -12.99
N ASP A 176 -8.86 7.15 -13.26
CA ASP A 176 -9.98 6.38 -13.79
C ASP A 176 -9.89 6.33 -15.31
N MET A 177 -9.54 5.17 -15.86
CA MET A 177 -9.39 4.96 -17.31
C MET A 177 -10.71 5.07 -18.07
N THR A 178 -11.86 4.82 -17.43
CA THR A 178 -13.18 4.86 -18.06
C THR A 178 -13.71 6.29 -18.09
N ALA A 179 -13.63 7.00 -16.96
CA ALA A 179 -14.07 8.40 -16.88
C ALA A 179 -12.99 9.41 -17.33
N GLN A 180 -11.78 8.93 -17.63
CA GLN A 180 -10.60 9.70 -18.03
C GLN A 180 -10.28 10.90 -17.12
N ARG A 181 -10.40 10.69 -15.80
CA ARG A 181 -10.18 11.74 -14.81
C ARG A 181 -9.49 11.20 -13.56
N LEU A 182 -8.82 12.10 -12.86
CA LEU A 182 -8.26 11.82 -11.54
C LEU A 182 -9.39 11.71 -10.52
N ARG A 183 -9.27 10.73 -9.63
CA ARG A 183 -10.17 10.51 -8.50
C ARG A 183 -9.36 10.02 -7.31
N TYR A 184 -10.00 9.96 -6.15
CA TYR A 184 -9.44 9.30 -4.98
C TYR A 184 -9.73 7.79 -5.06
N LEU A 185 -8.83 6.97 -4.49
CA LEU A 185 -8.99 5.51 -4.43
C LEU A 185 -10.34 5.10 -3.83
N THR A 186 -10.71 5.72 -2.71
CA THR A 186 -12.06 5.69 -2.14
C THR A 186 -12.59 7.10 -1.93
N GLU A 187 -13.91 7.28 -1.89
CA GLU A 187 -14.55 8.58 -1.71
C GLU A 187 -14.11 9.25 -0.40
N LEU A 188 -13.79 10.54 -0.45
CA LEU A 188 -13.41 11.29 0.74
C LEU A 188 -14.61 11.42 1.69
N PRO A 189 -14.39 11.30 3.01
CA PRO A 189 -15.34 11.75 4.02
C PRO A 189 -15.77 13.20 3.78
N ALA A 190 -17.05 13.52 4.05
CA ALA A 190 -17.63 14.83 3.79
C ALA A 190 -16.98 15.99 4.57
N ASP A 191 -16.28 15.67 5.66
CA ASP A 191 -15.54 16.59 6.53
C ASP A 191 -14.12 16.89 6.04
N LEU A 192 -13.61 16.18 5.02
CA LEU A 192 -12.28 16.39 4.47
C LEU A 192 -12.33 17.14 3.13
N SER A 193 -11.63 18.27 3.07
CA SER A 193 -11.45 19.04 1.83
C SER A 193 -10.07 18.77 1.22
N THR A 194 -9.95 18.86 -0.11
CA THR A 194 -8.69 18.68 -0.85
C THR A 194 -7.54 19.55 -0.33
N GLU A 195 -7.84 20.74 0.19
CA GLU A 195 -6.86 21.68 0.74
C GLU A 195 -6.22 21.19 2.05
N SER A 196 -6.96 20.37 2.82
CA SER A 196 -6.51 19.83 4.10
C SER A 196 -5.63 18.57 3.99
N ILE A 197 -5.48 18.02 2.78
CA ILE A 197 -4.86 16.71 2.52
C ILE A 197 -3.83 16.75 1.36
N PRO A 198 -2.84 17.68 1.38
CA PRO A 198 -1.92 17.87 0.26
C PRO A 198 -1.01 16.66 0.00
N TYR A 199 -0.80 15.82 1.02
CA TYR A 199 0.00 14.60 0.97
C TYR A 199 -0.64 13.45 0.17
N LEU A 200 -1.91 13.58 -0.22
CA LEU A 200 -2.60 12.59 -1.08
C LEU A 200 -2.33 12.80 -2.59
N GLY A 201 -1.38 13.68 -2.92
CA GLY A 201 -0.92 13.94 -4.27
C GLY A 201 -1.58 15.19 -4.87
N THR A 202 -0.96 16.34 -4.70
CA THR A 202 -1.51 17.66 -5.12
C THR A 202 -1.35 17.99 -6.59
N TYR A 203 -0.21 17.64 -7.19
CA TYR A 203 0.14 17.96 -8.58
C TYR A 203 0.11 16.70 -9.45
N PRO A 204 -0.96 16.45 -10.19
CA PRO A 204 -1.01 15.24 -10.99
C PRO A 204 -0.09 15.39 -12.21
N CYS A 205 0.91 14.53 -12.31
CA CYS A 205 1.55 14.26 -13.59
C CYS A 205 0.63 13.32 -14.37
N VAL A 206 -0.30 13.88 -15.14
CA VAL A 206 -1.05 13.09 -16.13
C VAL A 206 -0.19 13.07 -17.40
N VAL A 207 0.24 11.88 -17.82
CA VAL A 207 0.97 11.66 -19.08
C VAL A 207 0.19 10.69 -19.96
#